data_AF-G0LWX9-F1
#
_entry.id   AF-G0LWX9-F1
#
_cell.length_a   1.000
_cell.length_b   1.000
_cell.length_c   1.000
_cell.angle_alpha   90.00
_cell.angle_beta   90.00
_cell.angle_gamma   90.00
#
_symmetry.space_group_name_H-M   'P 1'
#
loop_
_entity.id
_entity.type
_entity.pdbx_description
1 polymer ?
#
loop_
_entity_poly.entity_id
_entity_poly.type
_entity_poly.pdbx_seq_one_letter_code
_entity_poly.pdbx_strand_id
1 'polypeptide(L)'
;MDRAEKTGLTLALILLLTFFSLIVYAAKGLKIDIPTCVTDVEPFQEGKLIKHGDKRYELHILARMWYFDFNKGATEIKIPVGSVV
;
A
#
# COMPACT_ATOMS: atom_id res chain seq x y z
N MET A 1 24.68 -18.90 31.22
CA MET A 1 24.13 -17.59 30.82
C MET A 1 23.73 -16.88 32.08
N ASP A 2 24.30 -15.71 32.32
CA ASP A 2 24.01 -14.90 33.50
C ASP A 2 22.54 -14.44 33.50
N ARG A 3 22.01 -14.08 34.68
CA ARG A 3 20.61 -13.65 34.81
C ARG A 3 20.32 -12.39 34.00
N ALA A 4 21.27 -11.47 33.90
CA ALA A 4 21.14 -10.27 33.08
C ALA A 4 21.10 -10.62 31.59
N GLU A 5 22.01 -11.50 31.14
CA GLU A 5 22.06 -11.97 29.75
C GLU A 5 20.78 -12.69 29.33
N LYS A 6 20.26 -13.59 30.18
CA LYS A 6 19.00 -14.30 29.93
C LYS A 6 17.82 -13.34 29.80
N THR A 7 17.77 -12.33 30.67
CA THR A 7 16.70 -11.34 30.68
C THR A 7 16.77 -10.45 29.44
N GLY A 8 17.97 -9.98 29.08
CA GLY A 8 18.19 -9.19 27.88
C GLY A 8 17.80 -9.94 26.61
N LEU A 9 18.21 -11.20 26.48
CA LEU A 9 17.85 -12.04 25.33
C LEU A 9 16.34 -12.26 25.23
N THR A 10 15.68 -12.51 26.37
CA THR A 10 14.23 -12.73 26.40
C THR A 10 13.47 -11.46 25.99
N LEU A 11 13.87 -10.29 26.49
CA LEU A 11 13.26 -9.00 26.12
C LEU A 11 13.45 -8.69 24.63
N ALA A 12 14.66 -8.90 24.10
CA ALA A 12 14.94 -8.70 22.69
C ALA A 12 14.05 -9.59 21.81
N LEU A 13 13.85 -10.85 22.20
CA LEU A 13 13.04 -11.81 21.47
C LEU A 13 11.55 -11.43 21.51
N ILE A 14 11.04 -10.99 22.67
CA ILE A 14 9.67 -10.48 22.81
C ILE A 14 9.45 -9.26 21.92
N LEU A 15 10.39 -8.31 21.93
CA LEU A 15 10.30 -7.09 21.13
C LEU A 15 10.27 -7.42 19.63
N LEU A 16 11.14 -8.32 19.19
CA LEU A 16 11.21 -8.76 17.79
C LEU A 16 9.92 -9.45 17.35
N LEU A 17 9.38 -10.37 18.17
CA LEU A 17 8.11 -11.03 17.87
C LEU A 17 6.93 -10.05 17.84
N THR A 18 6.97 -9.02 18.69
CA THR A 18 5.95 -7.96 18.71
C THR A 18 5.97 -7.18 17.39
N PHE A 19 7.14 -6.69 16.95
CA PHE A 19 7.25 -6.00 15.66
C PHE A 19 6.85 -6.88 14.49
N PHE A 20 7.31 -8.13 14.48
CA PHE A 20 6.95 -9.09 13.44
C PHE A 20 5.43 -9.28 13.35
N SER A 21 4.76 -9.47 14.49
CA SER A 21 3.31 -9.65 14.55
C SER A 21 2.56 -8.42 14.03
N LEU A 22 3.03 -7.21 14.37
CA LEU A 22 2.45 -5.96 13.86
C LEU A 22 2.63 -5.82 12.34
N ILE A 23 3.77 -6.20 11.79
CA ILE A 23 4.01 -6.19 10.33
C ILE A 23 3.05 -7.16 9.63
N VAL A 24 2.89 -8.38 10.17
CA VAL A 24 1.95 -9.37 9.63
C VAL A 24 0.51 -8.85 9.70
N TYR A 25 0.12 -8.21 10.80
CA TYR A 25 -1.19 -7.59 10.94
C TYR A 25 -1.42 -6.46 9.92
N ALA A 26 -0.42 -5.61 9.67
CA ALA A 26 -0.52 -4.57 8.65
C ALA A 26 -0.69 -5.16 7.24
N ALA A 27 0.09 -6.19 6.91
CA ALA A 27 0.02 -6.83 5.59
C ALA A 27 -1.29 -7.62 5.36
N LYS A 28 -1.77 -8.36 6.37
CA LYS A 28 -2.90 -9.29 6.22
C LYS A 28 -4.23 -8.76 6.75
N GLY A 29 -4.20 -8.03 7.86
CA GLY A 29 -5.39 -7.47 8.51
C GLY A 29 -5.85 -6.17 7.86
N LEU A 30 -4.91 -5.25 7.62
CA LEU A 30 -5.23 -3.93 7.03
C LEU A 30 -5.22 -3.94 5.49
N LYS A 31 -4.83 -5.06 4.85
CA LYS A 31 -4.69 -5.19 3.39
C LYS A 31 -3.87 -4.04 2.79
N ILE A 32 -2.82 -3.63 3.49
CA ILE A 32 -1.81 -2.72 2.94
C ILE A 32 -0.95 -3.58 2.02
N ASP A 33 -1.46 -3.81 0.81
CA ASP A 33 -0.74 -4.53 -0.22
C ASP A 33 0.37 -3.62 -0.74
N ILE A 34 1.61 -3.99 -0.46
CA ILE A 34 2.77 -3.31 -1.04
C ILE A 34 2.89 -3.89 -2.45
N PRO A 35 2.72 -3.07 -3.51
CA PRO A 35 2.85 -3.58 -4.88
C PRO A 35 4.26 -4.15 -5.02
N THR A 36 4.35 -5.45 -5.37
CA THR A 36 5.63 -6.06 -5.72
C THR A 36 6.19 -5.30 -6.91
N CYS A 37 7.44 -4.83 -6.84
CA CYS A 37 8.04 -3.89 -7.80
C CYS A 37 8.09 -4.38 -9.27
N VAL A 38 7.61 -5.57 -9.56
CA VAL A 38 7.48 -6.14 -10.89
C VAL A 38 6.01 -6.36 -11.17
N THR A 39 5.45 -5.51 -12.01
CA THR A 39 4.13 -5.72 -12.59
C THR A 39 4.36 -6.38 -13.94
N ASP A 40 3.96 -7.65 -14.10
CA ASP A 40 4.00 -8.40 -15.38
C ASP A 40 2.93 -7.88 -16.38
N VAL A 41 2.48 -6.65 -16.22
CA VAL A 41 1.46 -6.00 -17.04
C VAL A 41 2.08 -4.80 -17.76
N GLU A 42 1.68 -4.61 -19.01
CA GLU A 42 2.10 -3.47 -19.80
C GLU A 42 1.69 -2.16 -19.10
N PRO A 43 2.62 -1.20 -18.91
CA PRO A 43 2.30 0.09 -18.30
C PRO A 43 1.18 0.80 -19.05
N PHE A 44 0.22 1.35 -18.31
CA PHE A 44 -0.87 2.13 -18.88
C PHE A 44 -0.34 3.36 -19.62
N GLN A 45 -0.94 3.74 -20.76
CA GLN A 45 -0.46 4.85 -21.61
C GLN A 45 -1.15 6.20 -21.33
N GLU A 46 -2.35 6.16 -20.75
CA GLU A 46 -3.17 7.33 -20.41
C GLU A 46 -3.73 7.23 -18.98
N GLY A 47 -3.80 8.37 -18.28
CA GLY A 47 -4.48 8.43 -16.98
C GLY A 47 -5.98 8.19 -17.18
N LYS A 48 -6.61 7.38 -16.33
CA LYS A 48 -8.01 6.97 -16.50
C LYS A 48 -8.68 6.64 -15.17
N LEU A 49 -9.92 7.09 -15.01
CA LEU A 49 -10.80 6.68 -13.92
C LEU A 49 -11.84 5.69 -14.44
N ILE A 50 -11.82 4.46 -13.93
CA ILE A 50 -12.72 3.38 -14.32
C ILE A 50 -13.65 3.08 -13.15
N LYS A 51 -14.97 3.07 -13.40
CA LYS A 51 -15.97 2.69 -12.38
C LYS A 51 -16.30 1.21 -12.53
N HIS A 52 -15.93 0.40 -11.54
CA HIS A 52 -16.22 -1.04 -11.50
C HIS A 52 -17.53 -1.39 -10.79
N GLY A 53 -18.05 -0.48 -9.97
CA GLY A 53 -19.31 -0.63 -9.27
C GLY A 53 -19.71 0.64 -8.55
N ASP A 54 -20.79 0.60 -7.75
CA ASP A 54 -21.35 1.81 -7.14
C ASP A 54 -20.39 2.57 -6.22
N LYS A 55 -19.47 1.87 -5.56
CA LYS A 55 -18.45 2.43 -4.66
C LYS A 55 -17.04 1.90 -4.93
N ARG A 56 -16.80 1.33 -6.12
CA ARG A 56 -15.49 0.79 -6.51
C ARG A 56 -15.02 1.47 -7.78
N TYR A 57 -13.89 2.15 -7.65
CA TYR A 57 -13.21 2.82 -8.72
C TYR A 57 -11.83 2.18 -8.87
N GLU A 58 -11.35 2.09 -10.10
CA GLU A 58 -9.94 1.82 -10.39
C GLU A 58 -9.38 3.08 -11.01
N LEU A 59 -8.23 3.51 -10.48
CA LEU A 59 -7.59 4.73 -10.91
C LEU A 59 -6.22 4.43 -11.50
N HIS A 60 -6.06 4.74 -12.79
CA HIS A 60 -4.77 4.72 -13.48
C HIS A 60 -4.16 6.10 -13.41
N ILE A 61 -3.01 6.21 -12.73
CA ILE A 61 -2.25 7.46 -12.61
C ILE A 61 -0.94 7.31 -13.36
N LEU A 62 -0.65 8.26 -14.25
CA LEU A 62 0.63 8.34 -14.94
C LEU A 62 1.48 9.47 -14.38
N ALA A 63 2.60 9.10 -13.77
CA ALA A 63 3.63 10.06 -13.37
C ALA A 63 4.41 10.51 -14.62
N ARG A 64 4.29 11.80 -14.95
CA ARG A 64 5.06 12.45 -16.03
C ARG A 64 6.03 13.46 -15.42
N MET A 65 6.97 13.95 -16.23
CA MET A 65 7.90 14.98 -15.77
C MET A 65 7.09 16.22 -15.33
N TRP A 66 7.12 16.50 -14.02
CA TRP A 66 6.49 17.63 -13.33
C TRP A 66 4.97 17.56 -13.07
N TYR A 67 4.27 16.48 -13.43
CA TYR A 67 2.85 16.35 -13.09
C TYR A 67 2.35 14.90 -13.11
N PHE A 68 1.18 14.68 -12.51
CA PHE A 68 0.45 13.42 -12.59
C PHE A 68 -0.72 13.58 -13.57
N ASP A 69 -0.79 12.69 -14.55
CA ASP A 69 -1.94 12.54 -15.43
C ASP A 69 -2.93 11.59 -14.77
N PHE A 70 -4.03 12.18 -14.29
CA PHE A 70 -5.03 11.51 -13.49
C PHE A 70 -6.23 11.00 -14.31
N ASN A 71 -6.57 11.69 -15.40
CA ASN A 71 -7.61 11.32 -16.36
C ASN A 71 -7.50 12.20 -17.60
N LYS A 72 -6.89 11.68 -18.68
CA LYS A 72 -6.76 12.39 -19.96
C LYS A 72 -6.20 13.83 -19.83
N GLY A 73 -5.16 14.01 -19.02
CA GLY A 73 -4.50 15.30 -18.80
C GLY A 73 -5.10 16.15 -17.66
N ALA A 74 -6.08 15.64 -16.92
CA ALA A 74 -6.58 16.29 -15.72
C ALA A 74 -5.53 16.28 -14.58
N THR A 75 -5.51 17.35 -13.78
CA THR A 75 -4.68 17.50 -12.57
C THR A 75 -5.44 17.22 -11.27
N GLU A 76 -6.74 16.95 -11.35
CA GLU A 76 -7.60 16.62 -10.22
C GLU A 76 -8.53 15.42 -10.51
N ILE A 77 -8.87 14.66 -9.47
CA ILE A 77 -9.88 13.58 -9.52
C ILE A 77 -10.94 13.83 -8.47
N LYS A 78 -12.20 13.56 -8.83
CA LYS A 78 -13.35 13.59 -7.93
C LYS A 78 -13.86 12.17 -7.72
N ILE A 79 -13.70 11.65 -6.51
CA ILE A 79 -14.21 10.35 -6.08
C ILE A 79 -15.17 10.56 -4.92
N PRO A 80 -16.36 9.92 -4.91
CA PRO A 80 -17.30 10.04 -3.80
C PRO A 80 -16.72 9.51 -2.49
N VAL A 81 -17.01 10.20 -1.38
CA VAL A 81 -16.54 9.79 -0.04
C VAL A 81 -17.03 8.38 0.30
N GLY A 82 -16.15 7.57 0.87
CA GLY A 82 -16.44 6.17 1.21
C GLY A 82 -16.37 5.20 0.04
N SER A 83 -15.86 5.63 -1.11
CA SER A 83 -15.50 4.74 -2.21
C SER A 83 -14.15 4.07 -1.97
N VAL A 84 -13.99 2.87 -2.51
CA VAL A 84 -12.72 2.14 -2.57
C VAL A 84 -12.07 2.44 -3.92
N VAL A 85 -10.78 2.77 -3.89
CA VAL A 85 -9.93 3.15 -5.03
C VAL A 85 -8.74 2.21 -5.07
#